data_AF-A0A8T0PCG3-F1
#
_entry.id   AF-A0A8T0PCG3-F1
#
_cell.length_a   1.000
_cell.length_b   1.000
_cell.length_c   1.000
_cell.angle_alpha   90.00
_cell.angle_beta   90.00
_cell.angle_gamma   90.00
#
_symmetry.space_group_name_H-M   'P 1'
#
loop_
_entity.id
_entity.type
_entity.pdbx_description
1 polymer ?
#
loop_
_entity_poly.entity_id
_entity_poly.type
_entity_poly.pdbx_seq_one_letter_code
_entity_poly.pdbx_strand_id
1 'polypeptide(L)' 'MARRFSYFKDTVLRVEENKKSDLPYRLGINHFADGKLRELCIEGSAMNSRRRRPACSASPIYATDESICN' A
#
# COMPACT_ATOMS: atom_id res chain seq x y z
N MET A 1 5.19 -0.73 27.18
CA MET A 1 3.72 -0.65 27.34
C MET A 1 3.09 0.59 26.72
N ALA A 2 3.53 1.82 27.07
CA ALA A 2 2.83 3.06 26.64
C ALA A 2 2.65 3.23 25.12
N ARG A 3 3.65 2.87 24.30
CA ARG A 3 3.58 3.01 22.82
C ARG A 3 2.55 2.09 22.16
N ARG A 4 2.38 0.87 22.65
CA ARG A 4 1.39 -0.07 22.11
C ARG A 4 -0.04 0.35 22.46
N PHE A 5 -0.20 0.94 23.64
CA PHE A 5 -1.49 1.48 24.05
C PHE A 5 -1.90 2.71 23.24
N SER A 6 -0.96 3.59 22.86
CA SER A 6 -1.29 4.68 21.94
C SER A 6 -1.74 4.17 20.57
N TYR A 7 -1.05 3.19 19.99
CA TYR A 7 -1.48 2.57 18.73
C TYR A 7 -2.86 1.92 18.84
N PHE A 8 -3.14 1.29 19.98
CA PHE A 8 -4.46 0.73 20.24
C PHE A 8 -5.57 1.79 20.24
N LYS A 9 -5.33 2.96 20.85
CA LYS A 9 -6.31 4.07 20.79
C LYS A 9 -6.57 4.52 19.36
N ASP A 10 -5.51 4.73 18.59
CA ASP A 10 -5.61 5.20 17.21
C ASP A 10 -6.37 4.18 16.33
N THR A 11 -6.13 2.88 16.52
CA THR A 11 -6.86 1.85 15.78
C THR A 11 -8.34 1.77 16.16
N VAL A 12 -8.68 1.96 17.44
CA VAL A 12 -10.08 2.01 17.90
C VAL A 12 -10.82 3.18 17.24
N LEU A 13 -10.23 4.37 17.21
CA LEU A 13 -10.82 5.54 16.55
C LEU A 13 -11.07 5.28 15.07
N ARG A 14 -10.08 4.71 14.37
CA ARG A 14 -10.20 4.36 12.95
C ARG A 14 -11.25 3.29 12.66
N VAL A 15 -11.44 2.33 13.57
CA VAL A 15 -12.52 1.35 13.48
C VAL A 15 -13.88 2.04 13.64
N GLU A 16 -14.00 3.00 14.54
CA GLU A 16 -15.24 3.74 14.74
C GLU A 16 -15.59 4.61 13.52
N GLU A 17 -14.60 5.31 12.95
CA GLU A 17 -14.75 6.07 11.70
C GLU A 17 -15.17 5.18 10.53
N ASN A 18 -14.53 4.00 10.38
CA ASN A 18 -14.88 3.04 9.33
C ASN A 18 -16.31 2.48 9.48
N LYS A 19 -16.83 2.35 10.70
CA LYS A 19 -18.22 1.94 10.93
C LYS A 19 -19.23 3.01 10.50
N LYS A 20 -18.82 4.28 10.52
CA LYS A 20 -19.65 5.43 10.11
C LYS A 20 -19.60 5.67 8.61
N SER A 21 -18.62 5.12 7.90
CA SER A 21 -18.52 5.24 6.45
C SER A 21 -19.25 4.12 5.71
N ASP A 22 -19.70 4.43 4.49
CA ASP A 22 -20.39 3.49 3.61
C ASP A 22 -19.39 2.69 2.77
N LEU A 23 -18.51 1.95 3.48
CA LEU A 23 -17.51 1.10 2.84
C LEU A 23 -18.05 -0.33 2.70
N PRO A 24 -17.67 -1.07 1.63
CA PRO A 24 -18.10 -2.46 1.43
C PRO A 24 -17.43 -3.45 2.40
N TYR A 25 -16.67 -2.94 3.38
CA TYR A 25 -15.99 -3.72 4.41
C TYR A 25 -16.09 -3.01 5.76
N ARG A 26 -16.01 -3.79 6.84
CA ARG A 26 -15.99 -3.28 8.21
C ARG A 26 -14.71 -3.70 8.93
N LEU A 27 -14.08 -2.74 9.57
CA LEU A 27 -12.94 -2.97 10.44
C LEU A 27 -13.42 -3.37 11.84
N GLY A 28 -12.62 -4.20 12.50
CA GLY A 28 -12.87 -4.69 13.85
C GLY A 28 -11.58 -4.74 14.66
N ILE A 29 -11.72 -4.68 15.98
CA ILE A 29 -10.59 -4.81 16.90
C ILE A 29 -10.15 -6.28 16.90
N ASN A 30 -8.85 -6.51 16.72
CA ASN A 30 -8.24 -7.83 16.72
C ASN A 30 -6.95 -7.83 17.58
N HIS A 31 -6.26 -8.97 17.62
CA HIS A 31 -4.99 -9.12 18.35
C HIS A 31 -3.83 -8.26 17.81
N PHE A 32 -4.01 -7.58 16.67
CA PHE A 32 -3.01 -6.71 16.05
C PHE A 32 -3.33 -5.22 16.19
N ALA A 33 -4.40 -4.87 16.91
CA ALA A 33 -4.81 -3.49 17.13
C ALA A 33 -3.77 -2.68 17.92
N ASP A 34 -2.86 -3.36 18.64
CA ASP A 34 -1.77 -2.76 19.41
C ASP A 34 -0.56 -2.32 18.55
N GLY A 35 -0.64 -2.50 17.22
CA GLY A 35 0.41 -2.14 16.28
C GLY A 35 1.43 -3.26 16.00
N LYS A 36 1.25 -4.47 16.54
CA LYS A 36 2.16 -5.61 16.36
C LYS A 36 2.40 -5.99 14.89
N LEU A 37 1.38 -5.87 14.04
CA LEU A 37 1.54 -6.13 12.59
C LEU A 37 2.55 -5.19 11.94
N ARG A 38 2.61 -3.93 12.38
CA ARG A 38 3.55 -2.95 11.83
C ARG A 38 4.99 -3.34 12.16
N GLU A 39 5.23 -3.83 13.38
CA GLU A 39 6.54 -4.34 13.80
C GLU A 39 6.98 -5.52 12.92
N LEU A 40 6.08 -6.52 12.75
CA LEU A 40 6.35 -7.71 11.94
C LEU A 40 6.56 -7.40 10.45
N CYS A 41 5.73 -6.53 9.88
CA CYS A 41 5.84 -6.15 8.48
C CYS A 41 7.09 -5.33 8.22
N ILE A 42 7.48 -4.38 9.07
CA ILE A 42 8.73 -3.61 8.89
C ILE A 42 9.94 -4.54 8.86
N GLU A 43 9.97 -5.55 9.73
CA GLU A 43 11.08 -6.50 9.81
C GLU A 43 11.07 -7.51 8.64
N GLY A 44 9.89 -7.93 8.18
CA GLY A 44 9.75 -8.83 7.02
C GLY A 44 9.82 -8.14 5.65
N SER A 45 9.63 -6.82 5.59
CA SER A 45 9.61 -6.03 4.34
C SER A 45 10.96 -5.41 3.97
N ALA A 46 12.07 -5.97 4.46
CA ALA A 46 13.31 -6.00 3.68
C ALA A 46 13.13 -6.83 2.37
N MET A 47 12.00 -6.67 1.69
CA MET A 47 11.88 -6.94 0.27
C MET A 47 12.84 -5.97 -0.41
N ASN A 48 14.01 -6.50 -0.73
CA ASN A 48 15.08 -5.94 -1.54
C ASN A 48 14.56 -5.14 -2.75
N SER A 49 14.12 -3.89 -2.54
CA SER A 49 13.87 -2.94 -3.62
C SER A 49 15.15 -2.20 -3.95
N ARG A 50 16.24 -2.95 -4.22
CA ARG A 50 17.31 -2.48 -5.12
C ARG A 50 16.98 -2.83 -6.57
N ARG A 51 15.69 -2.87 -6.95
CA ARG A 51 15.34 -2.78 -8.36
C ARG A 51 15.44 -1.32 -8.75
N ARG A 52 16.65 -0.92 -9.19
CA ARG A 52 16.86 0.29 -9.97
C ARG A 52 15.76 0.32 -11.03
N ARG A 53 14.86 1.30 -10.95
CA ARG A 53 13.97 1.62 -12.06
C ARG A 53 14.89 1.90 -13.26
N PRO A 54 14.80 1.18 -14.38
CA PRO A 54 15.42 1.69 -15.60
C PRO A 54 14.74 3.03 -15.86
N ALA A 55 15.54 4.08 -16.00
CA ALA A 55 15.06 5.35 -16.52
C ALA A 55 14.31 5.06 -17.82
N CYS A 56 13.14 5.67 -17.98
CA CYS A 56 12.33 5.59 -19.18
C CYS A 56 13.23 5.64 -20.43
N SER A 57 13.45 4.50 -21.09
CA SER A 57 14.05 4.47 -22.41
C SER A 57 12.92 4.12 -23.37
N ALA A 58 12.55 5.13 -24.16
CA ALA A 58 11.54 5.09 -25.20
C ALA A 58 11.61 3.78 -25.99
N SER A 59 10.47 3.13 -26.16
CA SER A 59 10.29 2.07 -27.15
C SER A 59 9.09 2.49 -28.01
N PRO A 60 9.28 2.87 -29.29
CA PRO A 60 8.16 3.06 -30.20
C PRO A 60 7.65 1.68 -30.59
N ILE A 61 6.44 1.33 -30.14
CA ILE A 61 5.74 0.11 -30.53
C ILE A 61 4.95 0.46 -31.78
N TYR A 62 5.48 0.06 -32.95
CA TYR A 62 4.82 -0.11 -34.26
C TYR A 62 3.97 1.06 -34.81
N ALA A 63 4.49 1.71 -35.84
CA ALA A 63 3.68 2.14 -36.98
C ALA A 63 4.49 1.84 -38.25
N THR A 64 4.07 0.82 -38.99
CA THR A 64 4.59 0.44 -40.30
C THR A 64 4.19 1.48 -41.34
N ASP A 65 5.15 1.87 -42.17
CA ASP A 65 5.00 2.70 -43.37
C ASP A 65 3.91 2.19 -44.31
N GLU A 66 3.03 3.09 -44.76
CA GLU A 66 2.52 3.12 -46.14
C GLU A 66 2.44 4.58 -46.59
N SER A 67 3.57 5.13 -47.04
CA SER A 67 3.61 6.35 -47.84
C SER A 67 3.28 5.99 -49.30
N ILE A 68 2.06 6.29 -49.72
CA ILE A 68 1.70 6.37 -51.15
C ILE A 68 2.48 7.56 -51.73
N CYS A 69 3.42 7.28 -52.63
CA CYS A 69 4.02 8.28 -53.49
C CYS A 69 2.94 8.92 -54.37
N ASN A 70 2.84 10.25 -54.34
CA ASN A 70 2.33 11.07 -55.43
C ASN A 70 3.41 12.10 -55.78
#